data_AF-A0AB38PB87-F1
#
_entry.id   AF-A0AB38PB87-F1
#
_cell.length_a   1.000
_cell.length_b   1.000
_cell.length_c   1.000
_cell.angle_alpha   90.00
_cell.angle_beta   90.00
_cell.angle_gamma   90.00
#
_symmetry.space_group_name_H-M   'P 1'
#
loop_
_entity.id
_entity.type
_entity.pdbx_description
1 polymer ?
#
loop_
_entity_poly.entity_id
_entity_poly.type
_entity_poly.pdbx_seq_one_letter_code
_entity_poly.pdbx_strand_id
1 'polypeptide(L)' 'MRVEFNTSLRYILSVATQAMAPLQDAVDLGMATNAEAALLLERKKYRVLLNRIDTSNAPDIEWPASPN' A
#
# COMPACT_ATOMS: atom_id res chain seq x y z
N MET A 1 -17.35 -6.60 21.83
CA MET A 1 -17.49 -5.72 20.64
C MET A 1 -16.09 -5.26 20.24
N ARG A 2 -15.51 -5.81 19.17
CA ARG A 2 -14.23 -5.34 18.59
C ARG A 2 -14.33 -5.49 17.07
N VAL A 3 -14.92 -4.49 16.44
CA VAL A 3 -15.00 -4.31 14.97
C VAL A 3 -14.50 -2.92 14.64
N GLU A 4 -13.25 -2.61 15.02
CA GLU A 4 -12.63 -1.31 14.68
C GLU A 4 -11.28 -1.45 13.97
N PHE A 5 -10.63 -2.62 14.03
CA PHE A 5 -9.30 -2.80 13.44
C PHE A 5 -9.31 -2.89 11.89
N ASN A 6 -10.35 -3.51 11.31
CA ASN A 6 -10.46 -3.69 9.86
C ASN A 6 -10.74 -2.37 9.10
N THR A 7 -11.35 -1.38 9.75
CA THR A 7 -11.72 -0.11 9.10
C THR A 7 -10.49 0.80 8.93
N SER A 8 -9.60 0.84 9.93
CA SER A 8 -8.39 1.66 9.93
C SER A 8 -7.35 1.18 8.91
N LEU A 9 -7.17 -0.13 8.76
CA LEU A 9 -6.27 -0.70 7.74
C LEU A 9 -6.73 -0.35 6.32
N ARG A 10 -8.04 -0.45 6.08
CA ARG A 10 -8.66 -0.19 4.78
C ARG A 10 -8.61 1.30 4.42
N TYR A 11 -8.67 2.18 5.42
CA TYR A 11 -8.41 3.61 5.27
C TYR A 11 -6.95 3.92 4.90
N ILE A 12 -5.98 3.33 5.61
CA ILE A 12 -4.54 3.50 5.31
C ILE A 12 -4.22 3.01 3.89
N LEU A 13 -4.78 1.85 3.50
CA LEU A 13 -4.66 1.31 2.14
C LEU A 13 -5.25 2.26 1.08
N SER A 14 -6.39 2.89 1.37
CA SER A 14 -7.04 3.83 0.46
C SER A 14 -6.19 5.08 0.22
N VAL A 15 -5.68 5.69 1.30
CA VAL A 15 -4.82 6.88 1.21
C VAL A 15 -3.52 6.58 0.48
N ALA A 16 -2.88 5.45 0.78
CA ALA A 16 -1.67 5.01 0.07
C ALA A 16 -1.93 4.74 -1.41
N THR A 17 -3.13 4.23 -1.76
CA THR A 17 -3.53 4.00 -3.15
C THR A 17 -3.76 5.32 -3.90
N GLN A 18 -4.32 6.34 -3.26
CA GLN A 18 -4.53 7.65 -3.88
C GLN A 18 -3.21 8.35 -4.21
N ALA A 19 -2.20 8.24 -3.35
CA ALA A 19 -0.86 8.76 -3.61
C ALA A 19 -0.11 8.02 -4.74
N MET A 20 -0.57 6.83 -5.15
CA MET A 20 0.01 6.10 -6.28
C MET A 20 -0.49 6.59 -7.64
N ALA A 21 -1.63 7.30 -7.71
CA ALA A 21 -2.21 7.72 -8.98
C ALA A 21 -1.25 8.59 -9.81
N PRO A 22 -0.60 9.63 -9.25
CA PRO A 22 0.37 10.42 -10.02
C PRO A 22 1.60 9.61 -10.48
N LEU A 23 2.07 8.64 -9.67
CA LEU A 23 3.19 7.77 -10.04
C LEU A 23 2.80 6.81 -11.17
N GLN A 24 1.56 6.31 -11.14
CA GLN A 24 1.01 5.46 -12.18
C GLN A 24 0.84 6.24 -13.49
N ASP A 25 0.27 7.45 -13.42
CA ASP A 25 0.14 8.35 -14.57
C ASP A 25 1.51 8.68 -15.18
N ALA A 26 2.52 8.97 -14.34
CA ALA A 26 3.87 9.21 -14.81
C ALA A 26 4.47 8.00 -15.52
N VAL A 27 4.26 6.78 -15.01
CA VAL A 27 4.73 5.55 -15.68
C VAL A 27 3.98 5.32 -17.00
N ASP A 28 2.66 5.50 -17.00
CA ASP A 28 1.80 5.26 -18.17
C ASP A 28 2.05 6.28 -19.28
N LEU A 29 2.40 7.52 -18.93
CA LEU A 29 2.79 8.57 -19.86
C LEU A 29 4.29 8.52 -20.25
N GLY A 30 5.07 7.58 -19.70
CA GLY A 30 6.51 7.49 -19.95
C GLY A 30 7.32 8.66 -19.38
N MET A 31 6.75 9.39 -18.42
CA MET A 31 7.35 10.55 -17.75
C MET A 31 8.03 10.19 -16.42
N ALA A 32 7.81 8.97 -15.92
CA ALA A 32 8.39 8.52 -14.67
C ALA A 32 9.91 8.43 -14.75
N THR A 33 10.55 9.00 -13.75
CA THR A 33 11.96 8.72 -13.44
C THR A 33 12.12 7.27 -12.98
N ASN A 34 13.35 6.74 -13.07
CA ASN A 34 13.67 5.41 -12.55
C ASN A 34 13.31 5.26 -11.06
N ALA A 35 13.43 6.35 -10.28
CA ALA A 35 13.06 6.38 -8.87
C ALA A 35 11.54 6.26 -8.68
N GLU A 36 10.73 6.98 -9.45
CA GLU A 36 9.26 6.90 -9.40
C GLU A 36 8.76 5.53 -9.83
N ALA A 37 9.35 4.93 -10.86
CA ALA A 37 9.00 3.58 -11.31
C ALA A 37 9.36 2.51 -10.25
N ALA A 38 10.52 2.63 -9.61
CA ALA A 38 10.92 1.75 -8.51
C ALA A 38 9.99 1.90 -7.30
N LEU A 39 9.66 3.15 -6.92
CA LEU A 39 8.76 3.46 -5.82
C LEU A 39 7.34 2.93 -6.08
N LEU A 40 6.85 3.06 -7.31
CA LEU A 40 5.55 2.51 -7.72
C LEU A 40 5.55 0.98 -7.59
N LEU A 41 6.64 0.31 -7.97
CA LEU A 41 6.78 -1.13 -7.85
C LEU A 41 6.79 -1.59 -6.39
N GLU A 42 7.52 -0.91 -5.51
CA GLU A 42 7.55 -1.21 -4.08
C GLU A 42 6.18 -0.99 -3.43
N ARG A 43 5.48 0.11 -3.78
CA ARG A 43 4.11 0.38 -3.31
C ARG A 43 3.13 -0.69 -3.78
N LYS A 44 3.24 -1.19 -5.02
CA LYS A 44 2.43 -2.32 -5.53
C LYS A 44 2.70 -3.59 -4.75
N LYS A 45 3.98 -3.92 -4.49
CA LYS A 45 4.36 -5.09 -3.66
C LYS A 45 3.81 -4.99 -2.24
N TYR A 46 3.94 -3.83 -1.62
CA TYR A 46 3.43 -3.55 -0.29
C TYR A 46 1.91 -3.79 -0.19
N ARG A 47 1.13 -3.28 -1.17
CA ARG A 47 -0.32 -3.52 -1.22
C ARG A 47 -0.68 -5.00 -1.37
N VAL A 48 0.06 -5.74 -2.19
CA VAL A 48 -0.14 -7.18 -2.36
C VAL A 48 0.16 -7.94 -1.08
N LEU A 49 1.23 -7.58 -0.37
CA LEU A 49 1.57 -8.17 0.92
C LEU A 49 0.49 -7.87 1.95
N LEU A 50 0.06 -6.62 2.08
CA LEU A 50 -1.01 -6.23 3.00
C LEU A 50 -2.33 -6.97 2.74
N ASN A 51 -2.72 -7.14 1.47
CA ASN A 51 -3.93 -7.90 1.11
C ASN A 51 -3.82 -9.41 1.42
N ARG A 52 -2.61 -9.93 1.63
CA ARG A 52 -2.35 -11.33 1.96
C ARG A 52 -2.13 -11.57 3.45
N ILE A 53 -2.00 -10.51 4.25
CA ILE A 53 -1.90 -10.64 5.71
C ILE A 53 -3.25 -11.12 6.23
N ASP A 54 -3.25 -12.31 6.82
CA ASP A 54 -4.41 -12.83 7.51
C ASP A 54 -4.64 -12.04 8.80
N THR A 55 -5.67 -11.20 8.79
CA THR A 55 -6.00 -10.34 9.92
C THR A 55 -6.65 -11.08 11.08
N SER A 56 -6.88 -12.40 10.96
CA SER A 56 -7.43 -13.25 12.02
C SER A 56 -6.49 -13.39 13.23
N ASN A 57 -5.17 -13.18 13.05
CA ASN A 57 -4.16 -13.29 14.11
C ASN A 57 -3.90 -11.98 14.88
N ALA A 58 -4.75 -10.96 14.69
CA ALA A 58 -4.67 -9.74 15.49
C ALA A 58 -4.82 -10.06 17.00
N PRO A 59 -4.01 -9.46 17.89
CA PRO A 59 -3.23 -8.23 17.69
C PRO A 59 -1.76 -8.39 17.27
N ASP A 60 -1.19 -9.61 17.22
CA ASP A 60 0.22 -9.85 16.90
C ASP A 60 0.45 -9.96 15.39
N ILE A 61 0.27 -8.85 14.68
CA ILE A 61 0.56 -8.76 13.24
C ILE A 61 1.74 -7.81 13.03
N GLU A 62 2.84 -8.34 12.52
CA GLU A 62 3.94 -7.51 12.01
C GLU A 62 3.54 -6.88 10.68
N TRP A 63 3.28 -5.57 10.71
CA TRP A 63 3.00 -4.82 9.50
C TRP A 63 4.31 -4.54 8.75
N PRO A 64 4.35 -4.76 7.42
CA PRO A 64 5.50 -4.35 6.63
C PRO A 64 5.68 -2.83 6.72
N ALA A 65 6.91 -2.34 6.61
CA ALA A 65 7.16 -0.91 6.57
C ALA A 65 6.65 -0.32 5.25
N SER A 66 6.02 0.86 5.32
CA SER A 66 5.67 1.60 4.11
C SER A 66 6.96 1.99 3.38
N PRO A 67 7.06 1.79 2.06
CA PRO A 67 8.13 2.39 1.28
C PRO A 67 7.99 3.92 1.35
N ASN A 68 9.11 4.61 1.61
CA ASN A 68 9.20 6.07 1.64
C ASN A 68 9.40 6.61 0.22
#